data_AF-A0AAD3R5D8-F1
#
_entry.id   AF-A0AAD3R5D8-F1
#
_cell.length_a   1.000
_cell.length_b   1.000
_cell.length_c   1.000
_cell.angle_alpha   90.00
_cell.angle_beta   90.00
_cell.angle_gamma   90.00
#
_symmetry.space_group_name_H-M   'P 1'
#
loop_
_entity.id
_entity.type
_entity.pdbx_description
1 polymer ?
#
loop_
_entity_poly.entity_id
_entity_poly.type
_entity_poly.pdbx_seq_one_letter_code
_entity_poly.pdbx_strand_id
1 'polypeptide(L)'
;MRTLEEVQATLQIAKLKEEDLQKTIHCLSFGENVSSADYCLMELDDTLCKHIEAGQSLVIRGDKDECAVLCTGDKTYDLKIADTSNLLLFVPGCSTPDQLTNSQDSSQVVHTQIWGFCNSYWELRKRRPKLKKLTKLLMENPYEGPALGGQEENTENRYTMQDLLERIQASEEEIKTHLDTIHACQIDGYWRVLDFDYEMKLLGHVTQLVDSESWSFHKVPLQTSLEELAPLEPKEMIEHCLNCYGKRYIENDKVFYALHEGKVCRGIALMLLQNAVKFNLREFQEVWQQSVPEGMSTRLDQLKSVALVDRMSRPETICLLRVEDLPEDTLERFNHLFTLREKWTEEDITPYIQDLCGEKQTTGALLTKYARSSMQNGIKVFNSRRPVAT
;
A
#
# COMPACT_ATOMS: atom_id res chain seq x y z
N MET A 1 -6.72 -7.76 -54.56
CA MET A 1 -6.35 -6.43 -54.01
C MET A 1 -6.89 -5.38 -54.96
N ARG A 2 -7.45 -4.26 -54.47
CA ARG A 2 -8.09 -3.24 -55.34
C ARG A 2 -7.07 -2.43 -56.13
N THR A 3 -7.34 -2.11 -57.39
CA THR A 3 -6.47 -1.25 -58.21
C THR A 3 -6.85 0.23 -58.10
N LEU A 4 -5.97 1.14 -58.55
CA LEU A 4 -6.27 2.58 -58.59
C LEU A 4 -7.51 2.90 -59.44
N GLU A 5 -7.66 2.20 -60.57
CA GLU A 5 -8.82 2.35 -61.48
C GLU A 5 -10.14 1.97 -60.79
N GLU A 6 -10.14 0.88 -60.00
CA GLU A 6 -11.31 0.45 -59.23
C GLU A 6 -11.66 1.45 -58.12
N VAL A 7 -10.66 2.06 -57.48
CA VAL A 7 -10.88 3.11 -56.48
C VAL A 7 -11.48 4.36 -57.14
N GLN A 8 -10.94 4.81 -58.26
CA GLN A 8 -11.44 5.98 -59.00
C GLN A 8 -12.89 5.77 -59.48
N ALA A 9 -13.21 4.57 -59.99
CA ALA A 9 -14.58 4.21 -60.33
C ALA A 9 -15.53 4.29 -59.12
N THR A 10 -15.06 3.86 -57.94
CA THR A 10 -15.83 3.95 -56.68
C THR A 10 -16.06 5.40 -56.25
N LEU A 11 -15.06 6.28 -56.38
CA LEU A 11 -15.18 7.71 -56.06
C LEU A 11 -16.22 8.41 -56.94
N GLN A 12 -16.25 8.09 -58.24
CA GLN A 12 -17.24 8.61 -59.19
C GLN A 12 -18.66 8.20 -58.80
N ILE A 13 -18.87 6.94 -58.41
CA ILE A 13 -20.17 6.44 -57.94
C ILE A 13 -20.58 7.15 -56.63
N ALA A 14 -19.63 7.36 -55.72
CA ALA A 14 -19.85 8.03 -54.45
C ALA A 14 -20.04 9.56 -54.57
N LYS A 15 -19.85 10.14 -55.77
CA LYS A 15 -19.87 11.59 -56.05
C LYS A 15 -18.89 12.38 -55.18
N LEU A 16 -17.76 11.77 -54.83
CA LEU A 16 -16.67 12.43 -54.11
C LEU A 16 -15.73 13.09 -55.12
N LYS A 17 -15.23 14.28 -54.77
CA LYS A 17 -14.29 15.00 -55.62
C LYS A 17 -12.85 14.63 -55.25
N GLU A 18 -12.04 14.27 -56.24
CA GLU A 18 -10.63 13.90 -56.02
C GLU A 18 -9.79 15.05 -55.45
N GLU A 19 -10.15 16.31 -55.76
CA GLU A 19 -9.49 17.51 -55.23
C GLU A 19 -9.60 17.67 -53.71
N ASP A 20 -10.62 17.06 -53.10
CA ASP A 20 -10.88 17.14 -51.66
C ASP A 20 -10.23 15.99 -50.86
N LEU A 21 -9.53 15.06 -51.55
CA LEU A 21 -8.97 13.84 -50.97
C LEU A 21 -7.43 13.84 -50.98
N GLN A 22 -6.85 13.09 -50.04
CA GLN A 22 -5.42 12.83 -50.03
C GLN A 22 -5.02 11.94 -51.21
N LYS A 23 -3.84 12.18 -51.79
CA LYS A 23 -3.33 11.41 -52.93
C LYS A 23 -3.00 9.95 -52.59
N THR A 24 -2.74 9.66 -51.31
CA THR A 24 -2.47 8.29 -50.85
C THR A 24 -3.75 7.63 -50.39
N ILE A 25 -4.16 6.56 -51.07
CA ILE A 25 -5.36 5.77 -50.78
C ILE A 25 -4.94 4.51 -50.01
N HIS A 26 -5.36 4.38 -48.76
CA HIS A 26 -5.16 3.16 -47.99
C HIS A 26 -6.33 2.18 -48.21
N CYS A 27 -6.03 1.03 -48.82
CA CYS A 27 -6.96 -0.08 -48.96
C CYS A 27 -6.76 -1.07 -47.81
N LEU A 28 -7.67 -1.05 -46.85
CA LEU A 28 -7.64 -1.92 -45.67
C LEU A 28 -8.24 -3.30 -46.00
N SER A 29 -7.58 -4.35 -45.55
CA SER A 29 -8.07 -5.74 -45.63
C SER A 29 -7.75 -6.48 -44.35
N PHE A 30 -8.59 -7.44 -43.95
CA PHE A 30 -8.29 -8.30 -42.80
C PHE A 30 -7.18 -9.29 -43.18
N GLY A 31 -6.16 -9.43 -42.32
CA GLY A 31 -5.18 -10.51 -42.45
C GLY A 31 -5.82 -11.89 -42.25
N GLU A 32 -5.09 -12.95 -42.59
CA GLU A 32 -5.63 -14.33 -42.55
C GLU A 32 -5.90 -14.84 -41.12
N ASN A 33 -5.21 -14.28 -40.10
CA ASN A 33 -5.31 -14.70 -38.69
C ASN A 33 -5.79 -13.58 -37.76
N VAL A 34 -6.71 -12.72 -38.20
CA VAL A 34 -7.18 -11.61 -37.35
C VAL A 34 -8.06 -12.15 -36.23
N SER A 35 -7.56 -12.03 -35.00
CA SER A 35 -8.24 -12.38 -33.76
C SER A 35 -8.37 -11.14 -32.88
N SER A 36 -9.47 -11.04 -32.15
CA SER A 36 -9.66 -10.01 -31.12
C SER A 36 -8.97 -10.34 -29.80
N ALA A 37 -8.39 -11.55 -29.67
CA ALA A 37 -7.83 -12.04 -28.40
C ALA A 37 -6.30 -11.88 -28.30
N ASP A 38 -5.62 -11.66 -29.43
CA ASP A 38 -4.15 -11.73 -29.50
C ASP A 38 -3.48 -10.43 -29.03
N TYR A 39 -4.22 -9.32 -29.04
CA TYR A 39 -3.73 -8.00 -28.71
C TYR A 39 -4.71 -7.29 -27.76
N CYS A 40 -4.16 -6.57 -26.79
CA CYS A 40 -4.92 -5.68 -25.92
C CYS A 40 -4.35 -4.27 -25.97
N LEU A 41 -5.21 -3.26 -25.89
CA LEU A 41 -4.79 -1.88 -25.68
C LEU A 41 -4.69 -1.58 -24.19
N MET A 42 -3.67 -0.83 -23.80
CA MET A 42 -3.51 -0.31 -22.46
C MET A 42 -3.15 1.17 -22.55
N GLU A 43 -3.91 2.00 -21.83
CA GLU A 43 -3.63 3.42 -21.67
C GLU A 43 -2.56 3.60 -20.59
N LEU A 44 -1.46 4.24 -20.99
CA LEU A 44 -0.32 4.55 -20.13
C LEU A 44 -0.16 6.06 -20.04
N ASP A 45 0.13 6.57 -18.84
CA ASP A 45 0.54 7.96 -18.68
C ASP A 45 2.00 8.17 -19.10
N ASP A 46 2.42 9.43 -19.22
CA ASP A 46 3.80 9.79 -19.59
C ASP A 46 4.87 9.16 -18.68
N THR A 47 4.52 8.87 -17.42
CA THR A 47 5.46 8.30 -16.46
C THR A 47 5.71 6.82 -16.75
N LEU A 48 4.64 6.07 -17.05
CA LEU A 48 4.71 4.66 -17.42
C LEU A 48 5.28 4.47 -18.83
N CYS A 49 4.97 5.37 -19.77
CA CYS A 49 5.61 5.36 -21.09
C CYS A 49 7.13 5.46 -20.96
N LYS A 50 7.63 6.46 -20.21
CA LYS A 50 9.07 6.63 -19.97
C LYS A 50 9.69 5.44 -19.23
N HIS A 51 8.95 4.82 -18.31
CA HIS A 51 9.39 3.63 -17.59
C HIS A 51 9.65 2.46 -18.56
N ILE A 52 8.72 2.20 -19.49
CA ILE A 52 8.87 1.15 -20.50
C ILE A 52 9.98 1.52 -21.51
N GLU A 53 10.02 2.76 -21.98
CA GLU A 53 11.06 3.25 -22.90
C GLU A 53 12.48 3.15 -22.31
N ALA A 54 12.61 3.26 -20.99
CA ALA A 54 13.86 3.03 -20.26
C ALA A 54 14.23 1.53 -20.13
N GLY A 55 13.42 0.62 -20.65
CA GLY A 55 13.63 -0.82 -20.59
C GLY A 55 13.21 -1.47 -19.27
N GLN A 56 12.41 -0.78 -18.45
CA GLN A 56 11.90 -1.31 -17.19
C GLN A 56 10.64 -2.13 -17.42
N SER A 57 10.42 -3.17 -16.59
CA SER A 57 9.30 -4.11 -16.73
C SER A 57 8.12 -3.76 -15.84
N LEU A 58 6.91 -3.95 -16.36
CA LEU A 58 5.67 -3.92 -15.59
C LEU A 58 5.23 -5.35 -15.27
N VAL A 59 4.74 -5.58 -14.05
CA VAL A 59 4.35 -6.92 -13.59
C VAL A 59 2.87 -6.91 -13.20
N ILE A 60 2.11 -7.88 -13.70
CA ILE A 60 0.71 -8.08 -13.30
C ILE A 60 0.69 -9.02 -12.08
N ARG A 61 0.00 -8.63 -11.02
CA ARG A 61 -0.11 -9.38 -9.76
C ARG A 61 -1.56 -9.57 -9.33
N GLY A 62 -1.85 -10.68 -8.66
CA GLY A 62 -3.16 -11.01 -8.09
C GLY A 62 -3.47 -12.49 -8.13
N ASP A 63 -4.17 -12.98 -7.09
CA ASP A 63 -4.65 -14.35 -7.05
C ASP A 63 -5.84 -14.56 -8.02
N LYS A 64 -6.17 -15.84 -8.29
CA LYS A 64 -7.24 -16.22 -9.23
C LYS A 64 -8.61 -15.64 -8.90
N ASP A 65 -8.87 -15.39 -7.62
CA ASP A 65 -10.15 -14.89 -7.12
C ASP A 65 -10.14 -13.36 -6.91
N GLU A 66 -9.06 -12.67 -7.30
CA GLU A 66 -8.87 -11.23 -7.10
C GLU A 66 -8.80 -10.47 -8.43
N CYS A 67 -9.14 -9.17 -8.39
CA CYS A 67 -8.94 -8.30 -9.55
C CYS A 67 -7.44 -8.01 -9.71
N ALA A 68 -6.86 -8.36 -10.85
CA ALA A 68 -5.45 -8.11 -11.13
C ALA A 68 -5.05 -6.63 -10.99
N VAL A 69 -3.82 -6.40 -10.52
CA VAL A 69 -3.18 -5.09 -10.46
C VAL A 69 -1.92 -5.09 -11.31
N LEU A 70 -1.52 -3.90 -11.77
CA LEU A 70 -0.25 -3.69 -12.45
C LEU A 70 0.71 -2.98 -11.49
N CYS A 71 1.92 -3.51 -11.37
CA CYS A 71 2.95 -2.96 -10.47
C CYS A 71 4.19 -2.53 -11.27
N THR A 72 4.71 -1.35 -10.92
CA THR A 72 6.11 -0.98 -11.18
C THR A 72 6.98 -1.50 -10.02
N GLY A 73 8.27 -1.15 -9.98
CA GLY A 73 9.10 -1.43 -8.81
C GLY A 73 8.61 -0.77 -7.52
N ASP A 74 7.97 0.40 -7.65
CA ASP A 74 7.64 1.31 -6.55
C ASP A 74 6.13 1.53 -6.31
N LYS A 75 5.27 1.29 -7.30
CA LYS A 75 3.85 1.68 -7.26
C LYS A 75 2.92 0.59 -7.77
N THR A 76 1.67 0.65 -7.31
CA THR A 76 0.58 -0.24 -7.74
C THR A 76 -0.56 0.52 -8.42
N TYR A 77 -1.09 -0.08 -9.48
CA TYR A 77 -2.14 0.46 -10.35
C TYR A 77 -3.29 -0.54 -10.50
N ASP A 78 -4.52 -0.07 -10.34
CA ASP A 78 -5.73 -0.82 -10.69
C ASP A 78 -5.87 -0.92 -12.20
N LEU A 79 -6.17 -2.12 -12.69
CA LEU A 79 -6.55 -2.39 -14.08
C LEU A 79 -8.07 -2.31 -14.23
N LYS A 80 -8.55 -1.48 -15.15
CA LYS A 80 -9.99 -1.39 -15.49
C LYS A 80 -10.20 -1.46 -16.99
N ILE A 81 -11.21 -2.19 -17.43
CA ILE A 81 -11.60 -2.22 -18.83
C ILE A 81 -12.55 -1.06 -19.10
N ALA A 82 -12.25 -0.27 -20.13
CA ALA A 82 -13.12 0.76 -20.68
C ALA A 82 -13.61 0.31 -22.06
N ASP A 83 -14.91 0.08 -22.19
CA ASP A 83 -15.54 -0.27 -23.47
C ASP A 83 -15.73 0.96 -24.35
N THR A 84 -15.51 0.78 -25.65
CA THR A 84 -15.70 1.81 -26.67
C THR A 84 -16.82 1.41 -27.62
N SER A 85 -17.69 2.37 -27.98
CA SER A 85 -18.70 2.16 -29.03
C SER A 85 -18.09 1.99 -30.43
N ASN A 86 -16.84 2.46 -30.59
CA ASN A 86 -16.09 2.40 -31.83
C ASN A 86 -15.19 1.17 -31.84
N LEU A 87 -14.98 0.60 -33.03
CA LEU A 87 -14.02 -0.45 -33.27
C LEU A 87 -12.63 0.16 -33.52
N LEU A 88 -11.67 -0.16 -32.67
CA LEU A 88 -10.28 0.27 -32.81
C LEU A 88 -9.54 -0.78 -33.64
N LEU A 89 -9.03 -0.40 -34.81
CA LEU A 89 -8.33 -1.30 -35.72
C LEU A 89 -6.82 -1.14 -35.59
N PHE A 90 -6.08 -2.25 -35.50
CA PHE A 90 -4.62 -2.25 -35.52
C PHE A 90 -4.13 -2.39 -36.95
N VAL A 91 -3.58 -1.30 -37.47
CA VAL A 91 -3.15 -1.21 -38.87
C VAL A 91 -1.69 -0.75 -38.90
N PRO A 92 -0.73 -1.67 -38.69
CA PRO A 92 0.68 -1.30 -38.65
C PRO A 92 1.13 -0.72 -40.00
N GLY A 93 1.91 0.36 -39.95
CA GLY A 93 2.38 1.06 -41.15
C GLY A 93 1.33 1.91 -41.86
N CYS A 94 0.10 2.00 -41.34
CA CYS A 94 -0.87 2.98 -41.85
C CYS A 94 -0.42 4.39 -41.47
N SER A 95 -0.34 5.26 -42.47
CA SER A 95 0.04 6.66 -42.24
C SER A 95 -1.20 7.52 -42.00
N THR A 96 -1.14 8.40 -41.01
CA THR A 96 -2.19 9.41 -40.80
C THR A 96 -2.08 10.54 -41.83
N PRO A 97 -3.14 11.34 -42.07
CA PRO A 97 -3.08 12.48 -42.98
C PRO A 97 -1.92 13.43 -42.69
N ASP A 98 -1.55 13.63 -41.42
CA ASP A 98 -0.46 14.52 -41.01
C ASP A 98 0.94 13.97 -41.36
N GLN A 99 1.07 12.64 -41.45
CA GLN A 99 2.32 11.96 -41.83
C GLN A 99 2.50 11.90 -43.36
N LEU A 100 1.41 12.01 -44.09
CA LEU A 100 1.41 12.03 -45.55
C LEU A 100 1.75 13.45 -46.02
N THR A 101 3.04 13.78 -46.10
CA THR A 101 3.47 15.01 -46.79
C THR A 101 3.06 14.91 -48.26
N ASN A 102 2.30 15.90 -48.75
CA ASN A 102 1.76 15.99 -50.12
C ASN A 102 2.84 16.16 -51.23
N SER A 103 4.05 15.68 -51.02
CA SER A 103 5.21 15.80 -51.91
C SER A 103 5.22 14.80 -53.07
N GLN A 104 4.20 13.95 -53.21
CA GLN A 104 4.07 13.04 -54.36
C GLN A 104 3.12 13.61 -55.42
N ASP A 105 3.54 13.57 -56.69
CA ASP A 105 2.78 14.13 -57.80
C ASP A 105 1.56 13.28 -58.20
N SER A 106 1.63 11.95 -58.01
CA SER A 106 0.61 10.98 -58.44
C SER A 106 -0.12 10.30 -57.28
N SER A 107 -1.40 9.95 -57.47
CA SER A 107 -2.17 9.15 -56.52
C SER A 107 -1.64 7.71 -56.44
N GLN A 108 -1.47 7.19 -55.22
CA GLN A 108 -0.97 5.84 -54.97
C GLN A 108 -1.94 5.03 -54.11
N VAL A 109 -2.07 3.74 -54.39
CA VAL A 109 -2.84 2.79 -53.56
C VAL A 109 -1.88 2.01 -52.68
N VAL A 110 -2.03 2.15 -51.37
CA VAL A 110 -1.29 1.40 -50.37
C VAL A 110 -2.23 0.34 -49.80
N HIS A 111 -1.83 -0.93 -49.91
CA HIS A 111 -2.56 -2.02 -49.28
C HIS A 111 -2.03 -2.24 -47.87
N THR A 112 -2.93 -2.19 -46.89
CA THR A 112 -2.55 -2.40 -45.50
C THR A 112 -3.45 -3.45 -44.88
N GLN A 113 -2.84 -4.34 -44.10
CA GLN A 113 -3.55 -5.40 -43.42
C GLN A 113 -3.92 -4.95 -42.01
N ILE A 114 -5.17 -5.19 -41.63
CA ILE A 114 -5.64 -5.11 -40.26
C ILE A 114 -5.09 -6.35 -39.55
N TRP A 115 -4.33 -6.15 -38.49
CA TRP A 115 -3.72 -7.23 -37.70
C TRP A 115 -4.57 -7.66 -36.51
N GLY A 116 -5.43 -6.75 -36.04
CA GLY A 116 -6.28 -6.97 -34.88
C GLY A 116 -7.29 -5.86 -34.74
N PHE A 117 -8.21 -6.04 -33.80
CA PHE A 117 -9.13 -5.01 -33.41
C PHE A 117 -9.52 -5.16 -31.94
N CYS A 118 -9.85 -4.05 -31.31
CA CYS A 118 -10.42 -4.03 -29.96
C CYS A 118 -11.64 -3.11 -29.92
N ASN A 119 -12.59 -3.47 -29.06
CA ASN A 119 -13.73 -2.65 -28.67
C ASN A 119 -13.61 -2.17 -27.22
N SER A 120 -12.45 -2.36 -26.60
CA SER A 120 -12.15 -1.92 -25.26
C SER A 120 -10.64 -1.74 -25.07
N TYR A 121 -10.26 -1.02 -24.02
CA TYR A 121 -8.86 -0.83 -23.62
C TYR A 121 -8.74 -0.86 -22.09
N TRP A 122 -7.54 -1.16 -21.60
CA TRP A 122 -7.22 -1.16 -20.18
C TRP A 122 -6.79 0.23 -19.73
N GLU A 123 -7.51 0.80 -18.78
CA GLU A 123 -7.14 2.01 -18.05
C GLU A 123 -6.39 1.65 -16.77
N LEU A 124 -5.30 2.36 -16.53
CA LEU A 124 -4.54 2.28 -15.28
C LEU A 124 -4.94 3.40 -14.33
N ARG A 125 -5.21 3.04 -13.07
CA ARG A 125 -5.46 4.03 -12.02
C ARG A 125 -4.56 3.73 -10.84
N LYS A 126 -3.67 4.67 -10.52
CA LYS A 126 -2.80 4.56 -9.34
C LYS A 126 -3.66 4.33 -8.10
N ARG A 127 -3.30 3.30 -7.33
CA ARG A 127 -4.02 2.81 -6.16
C ARG A 127 -3.06 2.78 -4.96
N ARG A 128 -3.63 2.81 -3.75
CA ARG A 128 -2.91 2.46 -2.51
C ARG A 128 -2.82 0.93 -2.36
N PRO A 129 -1.66 0.37 -2.03
CA PRO A 129 -1.51 -1.07 -1.91
C PRO A 129 -2.40 -1.61 -0.76
N LYS A 130 -3.02 -2.77 -0.98
CA LYS A 130 -3.84 -3.46 0.02
C LYS A 130 -3.01 -4.53 0.71
N LEU A 131 -2.44 -4.19 1.86
CA LEU A 131 -1.40 -4.97 2.54
C LEU A 131 -1.90 -5.68 3.80
N LYS A 132 -3.20 -5.61 4.13
CA LYS A 132 -3.75 -6.47 5.19
C LYS A 132 -3.55 -7.96 4.91
N LYS A 133 -3.63 -8.37 3.65
CA LYS A 133 -3.37 -9.75 3.24
C LYS A 133 -1.95 -10.18 3.60
N LEU A 134 -0.96 -9.30 3.41
CA LEU A 134 0.43 -9.55 3.78
C LEU A 134 0.57 -9.77 5.29
N THR A 135 0.01 -8.86 6.11
CA THR A 135 0.02 -9.04 7.57
C THR A 135 -0.66 -10.34 7.98
N LYS A 136 -1.82 -10.66 7.39
CA LYS A 136 -2.55 -11.90 7.70
C LYS A 136 -1.74 -13.15 7.38
N LEU A 137 -1.08 -13.22 6.23
CA LEU A 137 -0.24 -14.35 5.84
C LEU A 137 0.93 -14.53 6.82
N LEU A 138 1.62 -13.45 7.19
CA LEU A 138 2.76 -13.54 8.11
C LEU A 138 2.35 -13.92 9.54
N MET A 139 1.13 -13.57 9.94
CA MET A 139 0.55 -13.95 11.24
C MET A 139 0.05 -15.40 11.28
N GLU A 140 0.11 -16.17 10.18
CA GLU A 140 -0.18 -17.62 10.19
C GLU A 140 0.93 -18.41 10.89
N ASN A 141 2.15 -17.87 10.94
CA ASN A 141 3.32 -18.48 11.58
C ASN A 141 4.22 -17.39 12.21
N PRO A 142 3.74 -16.67 13.25
CA PRO A 142 4.56 -15.66 13.94
C PRO A 142 5.76 -16.33 14.60
N TYR A 143 6.82 -15.56 14.85
CA TYR A 143 8.01 -16.03 15.56
C TYR A 143 7.87 -15.78 17.06
N GLU A 144 7.70 -16.85 17.83
CA GLU A 144 7.48 -16.82 19.29
C GLU A 144 8.79 -16.88 20.10
N GLY A 145 9.94 -16.88 19.42
CA GLY A 145 11.25 -17.03 20.04
C GLY A 145 11.92 -18.38 19.74
N PRO A 146 13.14 -18.60 20.28
CA PRO A 146 13.87 -19.84 20.07
C PRO A 146 13.10 -21.05 20.61
N ALA A 147 13.10 -22.16 19.84
CA ALA A 147 12.43 -23.38 20.24
C ALA A 147 12.94 -23.89 21.60
N LEU A 148 12.04 -24.04 22.57
CA LEU A 148 12.35 -24.60 23.88
C LEU A 148 12.40 -26.13 23.77
N GLY A 149 13.59 -26.71 23.98
CA GLY A 149 13.74 -28.13 24.28
C GLY A 149 13.24 -29.12 23.22
N GLY A 150 13.77 -29.04 22.00
CA GLY A 150 13.61 -30.09 20.98
C GLY A 150 12.23 -30.16 20.32
N GLN A 151 11.40 -29.13 20.46
CA GLN A 151 10.20 -28.98 19.64
C GLN A 151 10.60 -28.75 18.18
N GLU A 152 10.03 -29.55 17.28
CA GLU A 152 10.15 -29.32 15.84
C GLU A 152 9.42 -28.01 15.51
N GLU A 153 10.16 -27.07 14.92
CA GLU A 153 9.60 -25.79 14.54
C GLU A 153 8.61 -26.00 13.40
N ASN A 154 7.40 -25.42 13.50
CA ASN A 154 6.46 -25.50 12.40
C ASN A 154 6.98 -24.67 11.21
N THR A 155 7.32 -25.36 10.12
CA THR A 155 7.82 -24.74 8.88
C THR A 155 6.71 -24.46 7.86
N GLU A 156 5.47 -24.82 8.16
CA GLU A 156 4.33 -24.50 7.31
C GLU A 156 4.06 -22.98 7.32
N ASN A 157 3.51 -22.47 6.21
CA ASN A 157 3.11 -21.07 6.04
C ASN A 157 4.24 -20.06 6.25
N ARG A 158 5.46 -20.41 5.86
CA ARG A 158 6.59 -19.47 5.74
C ARG A 158 6.71 -18.97 4.31
N TYR A 159 6.99 -17.68 4.17
CA TYR A 159 6.96 -17.01 2.87
C TYR A 159 8.30 -16.31 2.59
N THR A 160 8.89 -16.61 1.44
CA THR A 160 10.01 -15.85 0.89
C THR A 160 9.50 -14.56 0.25
N MET A 161 10.40 -13.62 -0.07
CA MET A 161 10.02 -12.42 -0.82
C MET A 161 9.35 -12.78 -2.16
N GLN A 162 9.80 -13.83 -2.84
CA GLN A 162 9.21 -14.32 -4.09
C GLN A 162 7.75 -14.75 -3.86
N ASP A 163 7.49 -15.55 -2.82
CA ASP A 163 6.14 -16.03 -2.50
C ASP A 163 5.18 -14.88 -2.16
N LEU A 164 5.68 -13.86 -1.45
CA LEU A 164 4.91 -12.65 -1.14
C LEU A 164 4.58 -11.85 -2.41
N LEU A 165 5.53 -11.70 -3.34
CA LEU A 165 5.32 -10.98 -4.61
C LEU A 165 4.32 -11.68 -5.53
N GLU A 166 4.17 -13.01 -5.42
CA GLU A 166 3.20 -13.78 -6.19
C GLU A 166 1.77 -13.66 -5.62
N ARG A 167 1.63 -13.54 -4.30
CA ARG A 167 0.32 -13.51 -3.62
C ARG A 167 -0.21 -12.12 -3.31
N ILE A 168 0.66 -11.12 -3.18
CA ILE A 168 0.29 -9.77 -2.70
C ILE A 168 0.16 -8.80 -3.87
N GLN A 169 -0.95 -8.06 -3.88
CA GLN A 169 -1.27 -7.03 -4.87
C GLN A 169 -0.58 -5.69 -4.55
N ALA A 170 0.76 -5.69 -4.55
CA ALA A 170 1.56 -4.50 -4.27
C ALA A 170 2.91 -4.54 -4.97
N SER A 171 3.57 -3.38 -5.10
CA SER A 171 4.93 -3.26 -5.61
C SER A 171 5.95 -3.87 -4.64
N GLU A 172 7.17 -4.11 -5.10
CA GLU A 172 8.21 -4.68 -4.23
C GLU A 172 8.62 -3.71 -3.11
N GLU A 173 8.77 -2.41 -3.43
CA GLU A 173 9.04 -1.40 -2.40
C GLU A 173 7.87 -1.21 -1.43
N GLU A 174 6.62 -1.29 -1.91
CA GLU A 174 5.43 -1.18 -1.05
C GLU A 174 5.39 -2.35 -0.04
N ILE A 175 5.71 -3.57 -0.49
CA ILE A 175 5.81 -4.74 0.39
C ILE A 175 6.92 -4.56 1.42
N LYS A 176 8.14 -4.18 0.99
CA LYS A 176 9.27 -3.96 1.90
C LYS A 176 8.98 -2.89 2.95
N THR A 177 8.42 -1.76 2.52
CA THR A 177 8.06 -0.65 3.42
C THR A 177 7.03 -1.10 4.47
N HIS A 178 6.07 -1.95 4.07
CA HIS A 178 5.08 -2.47 5.00
C HIS A 178 5.65 -3.53 5.94
N LEU A 179 6.56 -4.40 5.45
CA LEU A 179 7.30 -5.34 6.29
C LEU A 179 8.06 -4.60 7.41
N ASP A 180 8.74 -3.51 7.08
CA ASP A 180 9.41 -2.66 8.08
C ASP A 180 8.41 -2.03 9.05
N THR A 181 7.23 -1.61 8.56
CA THR A 181 6.18 -0.99 9.37
C THR A 181 5.61 -1.94 10.41
N ILE A 182 5.43 -3.21 10.06
CA ILE A 182 4.93 -4.26 10.97
C ILE A 182 6.04 -4.99 11.72
N HIS A 183 7.27 -4.46 11.69
CA HIS A 183 8.44 -5.04 12.35
C HIS A 183 8.75 -6.48 11.92
N ALA A 184 8.44 -6.85 10.68
CA ALA A 184 8.81 -8.15 10.13
C ALA A 184 10.32 -8.24 9.91
N CYS A 185 10.88 -9.43 10.09
CA CYS A 185 12.30 -9.71 9.85
C CYS A 185 12.47 -11.00 9.04
N GLN A 186 13.68 -11.19 8.51
CA GLN A 186 14.03 -12.41 7.79
C GLN A 186 14.69 -13.40 8.76
N ILE A 187 14.07 -14.58 8.89
CA ILE A 187 14.55 -15.71 9.71
C ILE A 187 14.68 -16.91 8.77
N ASP A 188 15.89 -17.47 8.66
CA ASP A 188 16.22 -18.60 7.78
C ASP A 188 15.78 -18.41 6.31
N GLY A 189 15.84 -17.17 5.81
CA GLY A 189 15.46 -16.83 4.45
C GLY A 189 13.97 -16.47 4.27
N TYR A 190 13.13 -16.65 5.29
CA TYR A 190 11.69 -16.39 5.26
C TYR A 190 11.33 -15.13 6.04
N TRP A 191 10.32 -14.40 5.58
CA TRP A 191 9.77 -13.27 6.32
C TRP A 191 8.84 -13.74 7.42
N ARG A 192 9.06 -13.24 8.65
CA ARG A 192 8.22 -13.52 9.82
C ARG A 192 8.00 -12.25 10.62
N VAL A 193 6.81 -12.14 11.21
CA VAL A 193 6.50 -11.12 12.23
C VAL A 193 6.75 -11.75 13.60
N LEU A 194 7.32 -10.98 14.52
CA LEU A 194 7.48 -11.44 15.90
C LEU A 194 6.11 -11.55 16.56
N ASP A 195 5.91 -12.60 17.35
CA ASP A 195 4.76 -12.61 18.26
C ASP A 195 4.83 -11.40 19.21
N PHE A 196 3.67 -10.84 19.53
CA PHE A 196 3.59 -9.60 20.30
C PHE A 196 4.22 -9.75 21.69
N ASP A 197 3.97 -10.87 22.38
CA ASP A 197 4.51 -11.08 23.73
C ASP A 197 6.04 -11.25 23.67
N TYR A 198 6.53 -11.91 22.62
CA TYR A 198 7.96 -12.05 22.37
C TYR A 198 8.63 -10.71 22.04
N GLU A 199 8.02 -9.87 21.20
CA GLU A 199 8.52 -8.53 20.89
C GLU A 199 8.58 -7.65 22.15
N MET A 200 7.54 -7.68 23.00
CA MET A 200 7.53 -6.92 24.26
C MET A 200 8.57 -7.44 25.25
N LYS A 201 8.81 -8.76 25.29
CA LYS A 201 9.89 -9.37 26.08
C LYS A 201 11.27 -8.84 25.64
N LEU A 202 11.54 -8.82 24.33
CA LEU A 202 12.78 -8.26 23.78
C LEU A 202 12.95 -6.78 24.15
N LEU A 203 11.91 -5.98 23.97
CA LEU A 203 11.92 -4.57 24.34
C LEU A 203 12.22 -4.40 25.83
N GLY A 204 11.57 -5.20 26.69
CA GLY A 204 11.79 -5.21 28.13
C GLY A 204 13.24 -5.51 28.52
N HIS A 205 13.86 -6.53 27.92
CA HIS A 205 15.27 -6.85 28.12
C HIS A 205 16.19 -5.68 27.74
N VAL A 206 15.96 -5.06 26.57
CA VAL A 206 16.75 -3.92 26.10
C VAL A 206 16.62 -2.72 27.04
N THR A 207 15.39 -2.36 27.43
CA THR A 207 15.17 -1.22 28.33
C THR A 207 15.74 -1.46 29.72
N GLN A 208 15.62 -2.69 30.25
CA GLN A 208 16.18 -3.04 31.55
C GLN A 208 17.71 -2.96 31.55
N LEU A 209 18.37 -3.38 30.47
CA LEU A 209 19.82 -3.26 30.33
C LEU A 209 20.27 -1.79 30.28
N VAL A 210 19.54 -0.94 29.56
CA VAL A 210 19.82 0.50 29.50
C VAL A 210 19.75 1.12 30.90
N ASP A 211 18.74 0.76 31.68
CA ASP A 211 18.57 1.22 33.05
C ASP A 211 19.67 0.68 33.98
N SER A 212 19.98 -0.62 33.90
CA SER A 212 21.00 -1.24 34.77
C SER A 212 22.40 -0.68 34.56
N GLU A 213 22.75 -0.39 33.31
CA GLU A 213 24.03 0.20 32.94
C GLU A 213 24.04 1.74 33.01
N SER A 214 22.91 2.35 33.40
CA SER A 214 22.74 3.81 33.46
C SER A 214 23.12 4.52 32.15
N TRP A 215 22.81 3.89 31.01
CA TRP A 215 23.08 4.45 29.70
C TRP A 215 22.08 5.56 29.35
N SER A 216 22.51 6.47 28.47
CA SER A 216 21.56 7.36 27.81
C SER A 216 20.77 6.57 26.75
N PHE A 217 19.44 6.73 26.72
CA PHE A 217 18.60 6.16 25.66
C PHE A 217 18.99 6.65 24.26
N HIS A 218 19.69 7.78 24.15
CA HIS A 218 20.21 8.28 22.88
C HIS A 218 21.53 7.63 22.45
N LYS A 219 22.15 6.82 23.32
CA LYS A 219 23.47 6.22 23.11
C LYS A 219 23.55 4.83 23.74
N VAL A 220 22.84 3.87 23.12
CA VAL A 220 22.86 2.45 23.50
C VAL A 220 23.91 1.71 22.66
N PRO A 221 24.98 1.15 23.25
CA PRO A 221 26.06 0.47 22.52
C PRO A 221 25.64 -0.92 22.02
N LEU A 222 25.59 -1.12 20.70
CA LEU A 222 25.15 -2.40 20.10
C LEU A 222 25.97 -3.59 20.59
N GLN A 223 27.30 -3.47 20.60
CA GLN A 223 28.17 -4.58 20.93
C GLN A 223 27.93 -5.09 22.37
N THR A 224 27.87 -4.18 23.34
CA THR A 224 27.60 -4.55 24.74
C THR A 224 26.19 -5.10 24.90
N SER A 225 25.18 -4.53 24.21
CA SER A 225 23.83 -5.10 24.22
C SER A 225 23.80 -6.54 23.70
N LEU A 226 24.52 -6.85 22.61
CA LEU A 226 24.59 -8.20 22.07
C LEU A 226 25.39 -9.16 22.96
N GLU A 227 26.36 -8.68 23.71
CA GLU A 227 27.17 -9.50 24.63
C GLU A 227 26.37 -9.85 25.90
N GLU A 228 25.71 -8.86 26.50
CA GLU A 228 24.96 -9.04 27.75
C GLU A 228 23.62 -9.77 27.55
N LEU A 229 22.93 -9.55 26.42
CA LEU A 229 21.62 -10.17 26.16
C LEU A 229 21.69 -11.50 25.41
N ALA A 230 22.83 -11.85 24.81
CA ALA A 230 23.00 -13.14 24.10
C ALA A 230 22.67 -14.40 24.91
N PRO A 231 22.87 -14.45 26.25
CA PRO A 231 22.44 -15.59 27.05
C PRO A 231 20.91 -15.76 27.14
N LEU A 232 20.15 -14.69 26.88
CA LEU A 232 18.70 -14.66 27.00
C LEU A 232 18.00 -14.83 25.64
N GLU A 233 18.54 -14.19 24.60
CA GLU A 233 17.90 -14.08 23.29
C GLU A 233 18.92 -14.11 22.13
N PRO A 234 18.52 -14.54 20.91
CA PRO A 234 19.40 -14.50 19.75
C PRO A 234 19.86 -13.07 19.41
N LYS A 235 21.12 -12.93 18.99
CA LYS A 235 21.72 -11.63 18.66
C LYS A 235 20.96 -10.91 17.56
N GLU A 236 20.48 -11.64 16.57
CA GLU A 236 19.70 -11.15 15.45
C GLU A 236 18.38 -10.52 15.93
N MET A 237 17.73 -11.12 16.93
CA MET A 237 16.46 -10.61 17.49
C MET A 237 16.68 -9.38 18.37
N ILE A 238 17.80 -9.32 19.10
CA ILE A 238 18.21 -8.14 19.87
C ILE A 238 18.51 -6.97 18.94
N GLU A 239 19.29 -7.18 17.88
CA GLU A 239 19.60 -6.16 16.89
C GLU A 239 18.33 -5.71 16.12
N HIS A 240 17.44 -6.64 15.78
CA HIS A 240 16.14 -6.33 15.18
C HIS A 240 15.28 -5.44 16.09
N CYS A 241 15.16 -5.78 17.37
CA CYS A 241 14.45 -4.96 18.35
C CYS A 241 15.03 -3.52 18.40
N LEU A 242 16.35 -3.38 18.43
CA LEU A 242 17.01 -2.07 18.39
C LEU A 242 16.73 -1.30 17.09
N ASN A 243 16.66 -1.98 15.94
CA ASN A 243 16.28 -1.37 14.66
C ASN A 243 14.81 -0.91 14.64
N CYS A 244 13.90 -1.68 15.25
CA CYS A 244 12.49 -1.33 15.35
C CYS A 244 12.26 -0.11 16.25
N TYR A 245 12.90 -0.10 17.42
CA TYR A 245 12.67 0.91 18.47
C TYR A 245 13.68 2.04 18.49
N GLY A 246 14.74 2.01 17.69
CA GLY A 246 15.79 3.01 17.71
C GLY A 246 16.36 3.36 16.35
N LYS A 247 17.18 4.41 16.33
CA LYS A 247 17.93 4.85 15.16
C LYS A 247 19.39 4.47 15.30
N ARG A 248 19.88 3.61 14.40
CA ARG A 248 21.28 3.24 14.30
C ARG A 248 22.15 4.43 13.89
N TYR A 249 23.29 4.60 14.53
CA TYR A 249 24.34 5.54 14.11
C TYR A 249 25.73 5.04 14.51
N ILE A 250 26.78 5.63 13.94
CA ILE A 250 28.17 5.26 14.17
C ILE A 250 28.89 6.44 14.81
N GLU A 251 29.62 6.18 15.89
CA GLU A 251 30.45 7.16 16.58
C GLU A 251 31.77 6.48 17.00
N ASN A 252 32.91 7.05 16.61
CA ASN A 252 34.24 6.49 16.90
C ASN A 252 34.39 5.00 16.52
N ASP A 253 33.98 4.65 15.29
CA ASP A 253 33.98 3.28 14.75
C ASP A 253 33.16 2.25 15.55
N LYS A 254 32.30 2.71 16.46
CA LYS A 254 31.36 1.88 17.23
C LYS A 254 29.93 2.19 16.84
N VAL A 255 29.10 1.16 16.83
CA VAL A 255 27.68 1.26 16.50
C VAL A 255 26.87 1.52 17.76
N PHE A 256 26.01 2.53 17.69
CA PHE A 256 25.09 2.90 18.75
C PHE A 256 23.66 3.03 18.22
N TYR A 257 22.70 2.94 19.14
CA TYR A 257 21.30 3.20 18.88
C TYR A 257 20.80 4.34 19.75
N ALA A 258 20.03 5.24 19.12
CA ALA A 258 19.21 6.21 19.82
C ALA A 258 17.77 5.70 19.84
N LEU A 259 17.29 5.24 20.99
CA LEU A 259 15.92 4.75 21.15
C LEU A 259 14.91 5.88 20.92
N HIS A 260 13.83 5.54 20.23
CA HIS A 260 12.72 6.41 19.94
C HIS A 260 11.72 6.37 21.09
N GLU A 261 11.74 7.39 21.94
CA GLU A 261 10.82 7.56 23.06
C GLU A 261 9.35 7.30 22.66
N GLY A 262 8.89 7.87 21.55
CA GLY A 262 7.53 7.66 21.07
C GLY A 262 7.20 6.20 20.73
N LYS A 263 8.15 5.44 20.16
CA LYS A 263 7.93 4.03 19.83
C LYS A 263 7.96 3.14 21.08
N VAL A 264 8.90 3.39 22.00
CA VAL A 264 9.03 2.66 23.26
C VAL A 264 7.79 2.87 24.12
N CYS A 265 7.40 4.14 24.35
CA CYS A 265 6.18 4.47 25.10
C CYS A 265 4.93 3.85 24.45
N ARG A 266 4.83 3.86 23.12
CA ARG A 266 3.72 3.23 22.39
C ARG A 266 3.70 1.70 22.56
N GLY A 267 4.84 1.02 22.47
CA GLY A 267 4.94 -0.43 22.71
C GLY A 267 4.43 -0.82 24.10
N ILE A 268 4.90 -0.12 25.13
CA ILE A 268 4.49 -0.36 26.52
C ILE A 268 2.99 -0.06 26.72
N ALA A 269 2.45 0.99 26.09
CA ALA A 269 1.02 1.25 26.12
C ALA A 269 0.20 0.13 25.48
N LEU A 270 0.65 -0.41 24.34
CA LEU A 270 -0.02 -1.51 23.65
C LEU A 270 -0.06 -2.75 24.55
N MET A 271 1.05 -3.07 25.23
CA MET A 271 1.13 -4.19 26.19
C MET A 271 0.12 -4.03 27.33
N LEU A 272 0.00 -2.82 27.89
CA LEU A 272 -0.96 -2.53 28.96
C LEU A 272 -2.42 -2.59 28.50
N LEU A 273 -2.69 -2.25 27.23
CA LEU A 273 -4.05 -2.21 26.67
C LEU A 273 -4.51 -3.54 26.07
N GLN A 274 -3.59 -4.46 25.72
CA GLN A 274 -3.90 -5.69 24.99
C GLN A 274 -4.98 -6.54 25.67
N ASN A 275 -4.95 -6.63 27.00
CA ASN A 275 -5.90 -7.42 27.79
C ASN A 275 -7.08 -6.61 28.34
N ALA A 276 -7.16 -5.31 28.05
CA ALA A 276 -8.18 -4.42 28.59
C ALA A 276 -9.21 -4.05 27.51
N VAL A 277 -10.47 -4.46 27.71
CA VAL A 277 -11.58 -4.02 26.85
C VAL A 277 -11.77 -2.50 26.94
N LYS A 278 -11.76 -1.98 28.17
CA LYS A 278 -11.71 -0.54 28.48
C LYS A 278 -10.88 -0.35 29.75
N PHE A 279 -10.00 0.63 29.75
CA PHE A 279 -9.21 1.04 30.91
C PHE A 279 -9.67 2.43 31.35
N ASN A 280 -9.84 2.67 32.64
CA ASN A 280 -9.94 4.02 33.19
C ASN A 280 -8.73 4.87 32.72
N LEU A 281 -9.00 6.01 32.10
CA LEU A 281 -7.96 6.84 31.47
C LEU A 281 -6.92 7.34 32.48
N ARG A 282 -7.34 7.77 33.68
CA ARG A 282 -6.42 8.31 34.69
C ARG A 282 -5.50 7.21 35.22
N GLU A 283 -6.08 6.09 35.61
CA GLU A 283 -5.31 4.93 36.11
C GLU A 283 -4.36 4.41 35.04
N PHE A 284 -4.81 4.35 33.77
CA PHE A 284 -3.96 3.99 32.64
C PHE A 284 -2.76 4.94 32.51
N GLN A 285 -2.96 6.25 32.55
CA GLN A 285 -1.85 7.22 32.42
C GLN A 285 -0.83 7.08 33.55
N GLU A 286 -1.29 6.81 34.78
CA GLU A 286 -0.41 6.58 35.93
C GLU A 286 0.42 5.31 35.76
N VAL A 287 -0.23 4.18 35.44
CA VAL A 287 0.46 2.89 35.21
C VAL A 287 1.39 2.97 34.00
N TRP A 288 0.95 3.62 32.93
CA TRP A 288 1.75 3.79 31.72
C TRP A 288 3.02 4.59 31.99
N GLN A 289 2.94 5.71 32.69
CA GLN A 289 4.11 6.51 33.04
C GLN A 289 5.07 5.79 33.99
N GLN A 290 4.56 4.91 34.86
CA GLN A 290 5.37 4.09 35.76
C GLN A 290 6.05 2.91 35.05
N SER A 291 5.53 2.48 33.90
CA SER A 291 6.02 1.30 33.18
C SER A 291 7.08 1.65 32.14
N VAL A 292 7.21 2.93 31.74
CA VAL A 292 8.25 3.37 30.80
C VAL A 292 9.58 3.61 31.51
N PRO A 293 10.73 3.47 30.81
CA PRO A 293 12.05 3.72 31.40
C PRO A 293 12.19 5.15 31.95
N GLU A 294 13.05 5.31 32.96
CA GLU A 294 13.28 6.60 33.60
C GLU A 294 13.75 7.64 32.57
N GLY A 295 13.19 8.83 32.56
CA GLY A 295 13.55 9.89 31.60
C GLY A 295 12.71 9.91 30.31
N MET A 296 11.87 8.91 30.05
CA MET A 296 10.86 8.97 28.97
C MET A 296 9.53 9.55 29.46
N SER A 297 8.82 10.29 28.59
CA SER A 297 7.53 10.91 28.93
C SER A 297 6.39 10.33 28.10
N THR A 298 5.30 9.99 28.78
CA THR A 298 4.08 9.47 28.17
C THR A 298 3.12 10.60 27.78
N ARG A 299 2.60 10.55 26.55
CA ARG A 299 1.65 11.54 26.01
C ARG A 299 0.62 10.82 25.15
N LEU A 300 -0.66 11.16 25.29
CA LEU A 300 -1.75 10.56 24.49
C LEU A 300 -1.53 10.70 22.97
N ASP A 301 -0.81 11.72 22.53
CA ASP A 301 -0.41 11.90 21.12
C ASP A 301 0.42 10.72 20.58
N GLN A 302 1.19 10.04 21.42
CA GLN A 302 1.96 8.84 21.05
C GLN A 302 1.05 7.64 20.72
N LEU A 303 -0.22 7.67 21.16
CA LEU A 303 -1.20 6.60 20.94
C LEU A 303 -2.19 6.90 19.80
N LYS A 304 -2.00 8.02 19.09
CA LYS A 304 -2.73 8.29 17.83
C LYS A 304 -2.57 7.09 16.90
N SER A 305 -3.67 6.67 16.24
CA SER A 305 -3.80 5.48 15.38
C SER A 305 -3.83 4.10 16.05
N VAL A 306 -3.67 4.01 17.39
CA VAL A 306 -3.69 2.72 18.11
C VAL A 306 -4.59 2.64 19.32
N ALA A 307 -5.02 3.78 19.88
CA ALA A 307 -5.93 3.79 21.01
C ALA A 307 -7.00 4.86 20.85
N LEU A 308 -8.21 4.55 21.33
CA LEU A 308 -9.35 5.45 21.31
C LEU A 308 -9.66 5.93 22.74
N VAL A 309 -9.59 7.24 22.95
CA VAL A 309 -9.95 7.87 24.23
C VAL A 309 -11.39 8.34 24.21
N ASP A 310 -12.24 7.78 25.07
CA ASP A 310 -13.62 8.19 25.30
C ASP A 310 -13.72 9.16 26.50
N ARG A 311 -13.82 10.45 26.17
CA ARG A 311 -14.00 11.55 27.15
C ARG A 311 -15.46 11.76 27.55
N MET A 312 -16.39 11.13 26.83
CA MET A 312 -17.82 11.25 27.10
C MET A 312 -18.28 10.25 28.16
N SER A 313 -17.57 9.13 28.30
CA SER A 313 -17.82 8.18 29.39
C SER A 313 -17.50 8.78 30.76
N ARG A 314 -18.14 8.23 31.81
CA ARG A 314 -17.89 8.57 33.22
C ARG A 314 -17.68 7.26 33.99
N PRO A 315 -16.44 6.92 34.39
CA PRO A 315 -15.17 7.66 34.17
C PRO A 315 -14.75 7.72 32.69
N GLU A 316 -13.83 8.62 32.36
CA GLU A 316 -13.20 8.64 31.02
C GLU A 316 -12.42 7.34 30.80
N THR A 317 -12.49 6.79 29.60
CA THR A 317 -11.87 5.49 29.29
C THR A 317 -10.97 5.55 28.06
N ILE A 318 -10.05 4.59 27.97
CA ILE A 318 -9.22 4.32 26.80
C ILE A 318 -9.31 2.85 26.44
N CYS A 319 -9.33 2.54 25.15
CA CYS A 319 -9.29 1.16 24.65
C CYS A 319 -8.41 1.06 23.40
N LEU A 320 -7.97 -0.16 23.09
CA LEU A 320 -7.22 -0.44 21.88
C LEU A 320 -8.11 -0.24 20.63
N LEU A 321 -7.57 0.46 19.64
CA LEU A 321 -8.16 0.60 18.31
C LEU A 321 -7.02 0.81 17.33
N ARG A 322 -6.54 -0.24 16.66
CA ARG A 322 -5.42 -0.13 15.72
C ARG A 322 -5.94 0.15 14.32
N VAL A 323 -5.29 1.07 13.60
CA VAL A 323 -5.58 1.32 12.18
C VAL A 323 -5.50 0.04 11.34
N GLU A 324 -4.56 -0.85 11.69
CA GLU A 324 -4.36 -2.13 11.01
C GLU A 324 -5.57 -3.08 11.12
N ASP A 325 -6.38 -2.94 12.18
CA ASP A 325 -7.60 -3.73 12.37
C ASP A 325 -8.78 -3.15 11.55
N LEU A 326 -8.72 -1.88 11.13
CA LEU A 326 -9.82 -1.18 10.44
C LEU A 326 -9.92 -1.53 8.95
N PRO A 327 -11.12 -1.66 8.35
CA PRO A 327 -11.29 -2.02 6.93
C PRO A 327 -10.40 -1.22 5.95
N GLU A 328 -9.88 -1.84 4.88
CA GLU A 328 -9.09 -1.11 3.86
C GLU A 328 -9.96 -0.27 2.92
N ASP A 329 -11.21 -0.68 2.71
CA ASP A 329 -12.17 0.13 1.96
C ASP A 329 -12.55 1.39 2.73
N THR A 330 -12.52 2.52 2.04
CA THR A 330 -12.79 3.83 2.63
C THR A 330 -14.19 3.91 3.22
N LEU A 331 -15.22 3.48 2.49
CA LEU A 331 -16.60 3.59 2.95
C LEU A 331 -16.85 2.65 4.14
N GLU A 332 -16.39 1.40 4.05
CA GLU A 332 -16.48 0.43 5.13
C GLU A 332 -15.78 0.92 6.39
N ARG A 333 -14.59 1.52 6.27
CA ARG A 333 -13.86 2.09 7.40
C ARG A 333 -14.63 3.20 8.08
N PHE A 334 -15.18 4.16 7.32
CA PHE A 334 -16.00 5.23 7.90
C PHE A 334 -17.24 4.66 8.62
N ASN A 335 -17.93 3.69 8.02
CA ASN A 335 -19.08 3.04 8.65
C ASN A 335 -18.68 2.34 9.95
N HIS A 336 -17.56 1.62 9.96
CA HIS A 336 -17.04 0.95 11.15
C HIS A 336 -16.69 1.95 12.26
N LEU A 337 -15.94 3.02 11.94
CA LEU A 337 -15.60 4.08 12.89
C LEU A 337 -16.84 4.75 13.49
N PHE A 338 -17.87 5.01 12.68
CA PHE A 338 -19.13 5.60 13.17
C PHE A 338 -20.00 4.62 13.97
N THR A 339 -19.77 3.32 13.84
CA THR A 339 -20.38 2.29 14.70
C THR A 339 -19.70 2.26 16.07
N LEU A 340 -18.37 2.40 16.11
CA LEU A 340 -17.60 2.46 17.37
C LEU A 340 -17.90 3.71 18.18
N ARG A 341 -18.08 4.85 17.51
CA ARG A 341 -18.42 6.14 18.12
C ARG A 341 -19.26 6.97 17.15
N GLU A 342 -20.43 7.41 17.61
CA GLU A 342 -21.39 8.12 16.75
C GLU A 342 -20.84 9.46 16.24
N LYS A 343 -20.08 10.18 17.06
CA LYS A 343 -19.59 11.54 16.79
C LYS A 343 -18.10 11.64 17.06
N TRP A 344 -17.35 12.07 16.05
CA TRP A 344 -15.90 12.22 16.11
C TRP A 344 -15.48 13.66 15.93
N THR A 345 -14.46 14.11 16.65
CA THR A 345 -13.75 15.36 16.32
C THR A 345 -12.82 15.11 15.13
N GLU A 346 -12.38 16.19 14.47
CA GLU A 346 -11.38 16.08 13.40
C GLU A 346 -10.07 15.47 13.90
N GLU A 347 -9.65 15.88 15.09
CA GLU A 347 -8.42 15.40 15.73
C GLU A 347 -8.48 13.89 16.05
N ASP A 348 -9.62 13.41 16.55
CA ASP A 348 -9.76 12.00 16.93
C ASP A 348 -9.85 11.07 15.71
N ILE A 349 -10.54 11.48 14.65
CA ILE A 349 -10.76 10.62 13.47
C ILE A 349 -9.59 10.62 12.50
N THR A 350 -8.85 11.73 12.39
CA THR A 350 -7.78 11.92 11.41
C THR A 350 -6.73 10.79 11.46
N PRO A 351 -6.20 10.38 12.63
CA PRO A 351 -5.23 9.28 12.72
C PRO A 351 -5.72 7.94 12.14
N TYR A 352 -7.04 7.74 12.01
CA TYR A 352 -7.65 6.49 11.51
C TYR A 352 -7.99 6.49 10.03
N ILE A 353 -7.87 7.65 9.38
CA ILE A 353 -8.23 7.83 7.96
C ILE A 353 -7.10 8.48 7.14
N GLN A 354 -5.99 8.87 7.77
CA GLN A 354 -4.91 9.55 7.08
C GLN A 354 -4.23 8.67 6.03
N ASP A 355 -4.10 7.37 6.29
CA ASP A 355 -3.65 6.36 5.33
C ASP A 355 -4.64 6.13 4.18
N LEU A 356 -5.87 6.66 4.30
CA LEU A 356 -6.85 6.66 3.21
C LEU A 356 -6.62 7.75 2.16
N CYS A 357 -5.76 8.74 2.45
CA CYS A 357 -5.46 9.83 1.55
C CYS A 357 -4.62 9.38 0.35
N GLY A 358 -5.07 9.72 -0.86
CA GLY A 358 -4.25 9.64 -2.08
C GLY A 358 -3.61 10.98 -2.43
N GLU A 359 -2.82 11.04 -3.50
CA GLU A 359 -2.07 12.24 -3.91
C GLU A 359 -2.92 13.52 -4.04
N LYS A 360 -4.18 13.39 -4.46
CA LYS A 360 -5.11 14.52 -4.68
C LYS A 360 -6.19 14.65 -3.61
N GLN A 361 -6.17 13.83 -2.56
CA GLN A 361 -7.28 13.73 -1.61
C GLN A 361 -6.81 13.87 -0.16
N THR A 362 -7.20 14.96 0.48
CA THR A 362 -6.90 15.24 1.90
C THR A 362 -7.91 14.57 2.84
N THR A 363 -7.57 14.49 4.13
CA THR A 363 -8.48 13.99 5.18
C THR A 363 -9.76 14.83 5.25
N GLY A 364 -9.67 16.15 5.10
CA GLY A 364 -10.83 17.04 5.01
C GLY A 364 -11.74 16.75 3.81
N ALA A 365 -11.17 16.39 2.66
CA ALA A 365 -11.94 15.97 1.49
C ALA A 365 -12.63 14.61 1.71
N LEU A 366 -11.97 13.67 2.37
CA LEU A 366 -12.57 12.40 2.80
C LEU A 366 -13.75 12.63 3.75
N LEU A 367 -13.54 13.43 4.80
CA LEU A 367 -14.59 13.75 5.78
C LEU A 367 -15.80 14.42 5.11
N THR A 368 -15.55 15.35 4.18
CA THR A 368 -16.62 16.00 3.44
C THR A 368 -17.40 15.02 2.57
N LYS A 369 -16.73 14.03 1.95
CA LYS A 369 -17.37 13.04 1.06
C LYS A 369 -18.12 11.95 1.82
N TYR A 370 -17.56 11.44 2.92
CA TYR A 370 -18.04 10.24 3.62
C TYR A 370 -18.75 10.51 4.96
N ALA A 371 -18.62 11.71 5.52
CA ALA A 371 -19.26 12.09 6.78
C ALA A 371 -20.22 13.28 6.62
N ARG A 372 -21.01 13.55 7.66
CA ARG A 372 -21.79 14.77 7.84
C ARG A 372 -21.20 15.54 9.03
N SER A 373 -21.02 16.85 8.89
CA SER A 373 -20.56 17.70 9.98
C SER A 373 -21.73 18.31 10.74
N SER A 374 -21.62 18.38 12.06
CA SER A 374 -22.52 19.13 12.95
C SER A 374 -21.74 19.81 14.07
N MET A 375 -22.38 20.70 14.82
CA MET A 375 -21.78 21.36 15.98
C MET A 375 -22.32 20.75 17.26
N GLN A 376 -21.43 20.35 18.17
CA GLN A 376 -21.78 19.86 19.50
C GLN A 376 -20.95 20.62 20.54
N ASN A 377 -21.62 21.32 21.47
CA ASN A 377 -20.96 22.13 22.51
C ASN A 377 -19.93 23.12 21.94
N GLY A 378 -20.20 23.71 20.77
CA GLY A 378 -19.29 24.65 20.10
C GLY A 378 -18.12 23.99 19.33
N ILE A 379 -18.01 22.66 19.35
CA ILE A 379 -16.98 21.91 18.62
C ILE A 379 -17.60 21.26 17.38
N LYS A 380 -16.89 21.35 16.25
CA LYS A 380 -17.28 20.67 15.01
C LYS A 380 -17.02 19.17 15.14
N VAL A 381 -18.07 18.37 14.91
CA VAL A 381 -18.02 16.91 14.97
C VAL A 381 -18.54 16.29 13.67
N PHE A 382 -18.08 15.09 13.37
CA PHE A 382 -18.41 14.31 12.18
C PHE A 382 -19.17 13.03 12.57
N ASN A 383 -20.22 12.71 11.83
CA ASN A 383 -21.02 11.50 12.00
C ASN A 383 -21.39 10.87 10.66
N SER A 384 -21.97 9.66 10.70
CA SER A 384 -22.39 8.94 9.50
C SER A 384 -23.46 9.71 8.71
N ARG A 385 -23.35 9.65 7.37
CA ARG A 385 -24.36 10.23 6.45
C ARG A 385 -25.65 9.40 6.40
N ARG A 386 -25.56 8.10 6.67
CA ARG A 386 -26.67 7.15 6.71
C ARG A 386 -26.88 6.68 8.15
N PRO A 387 -28.12 6.37 8.58
CA PRO A 387 -28.33 5.72 9.87
C PRO A 387 -27.43 4.47 9.93
N VAL A 388 -26.56 4.39 10.92
CA VAL A 388 -25.81 3.17 11.18
C VAL A 388 -26.84 2.17 11.69
N ALA A 389 -27.02 1.05 10.98
CA ALA A 389 -27.90 0.00 11.47
C ALA A 389 -27.29 -0.54 12.77
N THR A 390 -27.95 -0.28 13.90
CA THR A 390 -27.60 -0.76 15.23
C THR A 390 -27.73 -2.27 15.33
#